data_AF-A0A0M9ADE4-F1
#
_entry.id   AF-A0A0M9ADE4-F1
#
_cell.length_a   1.000
_cell.length_b   1.000
_cell.length_c   1.000
_cell.angle_alpha   90.00
_cell.angle_beta   90.00
_cell.angle_gamma   90.00
#
_symmetry.space_group_name_H-M   'P 1'
#
loop_
_entity.id
_entity.type
_entity.pdbx_description
1 polymer ?
#
loop_
_entity_poly.entity_id
_entity_poly.type
_entity_poly.pdbx_seq_one_letter_code
_entity_poly.pdbx_strand_id
1 'polypeptide(L)'
;MGKVLIQNTLSQLNQELQGLLQVQGFISDQSTPLSQGLQTLEQRLDPLAYLKQPLPRAQELLGGILPQGVQTLPRGRFECPYNSGCTQVGSSNDLEMRFQKADGTWNKLFADWDYSSKGASSPTVYVHNPSDTQGQYLQEMPTKAFGSLDLKEDGTKEGEATFQATWRPSTCVSGKYLTEPGNLSLTGFLQRPVGTGRLVDLPSLSLTTSASQLKLVWNLSLLTQGNDADLHTKGFIQINGSSTPGTCGSLLEKFNASSGEVDVKLDTRNHAARLYFKITDWNENTGAITVQNGYLTIDGKTVTFAGVLDDANGNCVPGENLTLTFAGGQTMSLETYLIQNLEVSPCR
;
A
#
# COMPACT_ATOMS: atom_id res chain seq x y z
N MET A 1 23.00 -14.32 -4.64
CA MET A 1 22.15 -15.18 -5.49
C MET A 1 20.64 -14.91 -5.34
N GLY A 2 20.10 -14.64 -4.14
CA GLY A 2 18.66 -14.32 -3.95
C GLY A 2 18.17 -13.03 -4.64
N LYS A 3 18.94 -11.94 -4.56
CA LYS A 3 18.61 -10.64 -5.21
C LYS A 3 18.40 -10.76 -6.73
N VAL A 4 19.21 -11.58 -7.41
CA VAL A 4 19.10 -11.85 -8.85
C VAL A 4 17.85 -12.69 -9.17
N LEU A 5 17.46 -13.61 -8.28
CA LEU A 5 16.28 -14.43 -8.46
C LEU A 5 14.98 -13.63 -8.24
N ILE A 6 14.92 -12.75 -7.23
CA ILE A 6 13.80 -11.81 -7.05
C ILE A 6 13.71 -10.86 -8.24
N GLN A 7 14.82 -10.25 -8.66
CA GLN A 7 14.81 -9.34 -9.82
C GLN A 7 14.39 -10.05 -11.11
N ASN A 8 14.83 -11.29 -11.33
CA ASN A 8 14.39 -12.08 -12.49
C ASN A 8 12.91 -12.46 -12.38
N THR A 9 12.42 -12.78 -11.19
CA THR A 9 11.01 -13.14 -10.98
C THR A 9 10.10 -11.91 -11.06
N LEU A 10 10.51 -10.77 -10.52
CA LEU A 10 9.82 -9.49 -10.66
C LEU A 10 9.89 -8.98 -12.10
N SER A 11 11.00 -9.19 -12.81
CA SER A 11 11.13 -8.87 -14.23
C SER A 11 10.24 -9.77 -15.09
N GLN A 12 10.15 -11.06 -14.77
CA GLN A 12 9.25 -11.99 -15.45
C GLN A 12 7.78 -11.67 -15.14
N LEU A 13 7.45 -11.37 -13.88
CA LEU A 13 6.12 -10.91 -13.50
C LEU A 13 5.79 -9.57 -14.17
N ASN A 14 6.74 -8.65 -14.22
CA ASN A 14 6.61 -7.37 -14.94
C ASN A 14 6.47 -7.63 -16.44
N GLN A 15 7.17 -8.59 -17.06
CA GLN A 15 6.95 -8.94 -18.47
C GLN A 15 5.54 -9.53 -18.70
N GLU A 16 5.07 -10.41 -17.80
CA GLU A 16 3.72 -10.95 -17.83
C GLU A 16 2.65 -9.85 -17.59
N LEU A 17 2.94 -8.88 -16.72
CA LEU A 17 2.12 -7.69 -16.45
C LEU A 17 2.24 -6.60 -17.52
N GLN A 18 3.36 -6.48 -18.23
CA GLN A 18 3.53 -5.57 -19.36
C GLN A 18 2.75 -6.09 -20.56
N GLY A 19 2.59 -7.41 -20.68
CA GLY A 19 1.57 -8.02 -21.55
C GLY A 19 0.15 -7.56 -21.19
N LEU A 20 -0.18 -7.37 -19.90
CA LEU A 20 -1.44 -6.77 -19.43
C LEU A 20 -1.52 -5.24 -19.67
N LEU A 21 -0.39 -4.52 -19.69
CA LEU A 21 -0.34 -3.06 -19.87
C LEU A 21 -0.33 -2.62 -21.34
N GLN A 22 0.24 -3.42 -22.26
CA GLN A 22 0.12 -3.15 -23.71
C GLN A 22 -1.32 -3.31 -24.23
N VAL A 23 -2.18 -3.95 -23.45
CA VAL A 23 -3.61 -4.13 -23.72
C VAL A 23 -4.42 -2.87 -23.38
N GLN A 24 -3.81 -1.84 -22.78
CA GLN A 24 -4.46 -0.56 -22.53
C GLN A 24 -4.45 0.35 -23.78
N GLY A 25 -5.25 -0.02 -24.77
CA GLY A 25 -5.80 0.93 -25.76
C GLY A 25 -6.94 1.81 -25.21
N PHE A 26 -7.16 1.83 -23.90
CA PHE A 26 -8.27 2.53 -23.23
C PHE A 26 -7.85 3.78 -22.42
N ILE A 27 -6.58 4.17 -22.45
CA ILE A 27 -6.12 5.44 -21.87
C ILE A 27 -5.25 6.15 -22.91
N SER A 28 -5.89 6.81 -23.88
CA SER A 28 -5.25 7.91 -24.61
C SER A 28 -5.22 9.14 -23.70
N ASP A 29 -4.35 9.11 -22.70
CA ASP A 29 -3.51 10.22 -22.27
C ASP A 29 -2.75 9.86 -20.99
N GLN A 30 -1.43 9.82 -21.15
CA GLN A 30 -0.38 10.02 -20.14
C GLN A 30 -0.34 9.13 -18.88
N SER A 31 0.72 8.31 -18.85
CA SER A 31 1.41 7.72 -17.69
C SER A 31 0.73 6.54 -16.97
N THR A 32 1.33 5.38 -17.18
CA THR A 32 1.09 4.08 -16.54
C THR A 32 1.15 4.11 -15.00
N PRO A 33 0.07 3.75 -14.27
CA PRO A 33 0.06 3.74 -12.80
C PRO A 33 0.74 2.52 -12.15
N LEU A 34 0.75 1.35 -12.81
CA LEU A 34 1.24 0.08 -12.22
C LEU A 34 2.77 -0.08 -12.29
N SER A 35 3.40 0.35 -13.38
CA SER A 35 4.87 0.40 -13.49
C SER A 35 5.45 1.47 -12.58
N GLN A 36 4.76 2.60 -12.40
CA GLN A 36 5.07 3.58 -11.36
C GLN A 36 4.87 3.01 -9.96
N GLY A 37 3.83 2.19 -9.71
CA GLY A 37 3.61 1.52 -8.42
C GLY A 37 4.71 0.53 -8.02
N LEU A 38 5.24 -0.24 -8.99
CA LEU A 38 6.35 -1.16 -8.78
C LEU A 38 7.71 -0.45 -8.73
N GLN A 39 7.93 0.57 -9.56
CA GLN A 39 9.11 1.44 -9.48
C GLN A 39 9.11 2.30 -8.22
N THR A 40 7.95 2.75 -7.74
CA THR A 40 7.83 3.39 -6.41
C THR A 40 8.02 2.39 -5.31
N LEU A 41 7.66 1.10 -5.44
CA LEU A 41 8.04 0.09 -4.46
C LEU A 41 9.56 -0.11 -4.42
N GLU A 42 10.23 -0.21 -5.58
CA GLU A 42 11.69 -0.31 -5.67
C GLU A 42 12.41 0.97 -5.18
N GLN A 43 11.86 2.16 -5.45
CA GLN A 43 12.38 3.44 -4.96
C GLN A 43 12.05 3.71 -3.47
N ARG A 44 10.90 3.25 -2.96
CA ARG A 44 10.50 3.36 -1.54
C ARG A 44 11.21 2.35 -0.65
N LEU A 45 11.86 1.35 -1.24
CA LEU A 45 12.79 0.44 -0.56
C LEU A 45 14.21 1.02 -0.48
N ASP A 46 14.47 2.24 -0.98
CA ASP A 46 15.64 3.03 -0.62
C ASP A 46 15.37 3.78 0.70
N PRO A 47 15.94 3.33 1.84
CA PRO A 47 15.70 3.96 3.13
C PRO A 47 16.15 5.43 3.17
N LEU A 48 17.11 5.80 2.32
CA LEU A 48 17.69 7.15 2.25
C LEU A 48 16.79 8.14 1.50
N ALA A 49 15.93 7.67 0.59
CA ALA A 49 14.97 8.52 -0.11
C ALA A 49 13.83 8.97 0.83
N TYR A 50 13.40 8.10 1.74
CA TYR A 50 12.34 8.40 2.71
C TYR A 50 12.80 9.37 3.82
N LEU A 51 14.08 9.33 4.20
CA LEU A 51 14.68 10.22 5.19
C LEU A 51 14.92 11.65 4.67
N LYS A 52 14.91 11.85 3.35
CA LYS A 52 15.15 13.15 2.69
C LYS A 52 13.87 13.91 2.34
N GLN A 53 12.71 13.30 2.52
CA GLN A 53 11.42 13.96 2.28
C GLN A 53 10.90 14.55 3.60
N PRO A 54 10.28 15.75 3.58
CA PRO A 54 9.51 16.20 4.73
C PRO A 54 8.49 15.12 5.10
N LEU A 55 8.31 14.87 6.40
CA LEU A 55 7.38 13.86 6.90
C LEU A 55 6.02 14.03 6.19
N PRO A 56 5.51 12.99 5.48
CA PRO A 56 4.27 13.11 4.75
C PRO A 56 3.13 13.40 5.72
N ARG A 57 2.21 14.29 5.32
CA ARG A 57 0.98 14.51 6.10
C ARG A 57 0.25 13.17 6.21
N ALA A 58 -0.45 12.92 7.32
CA ALA A 58 -1.20 11.66 7.51
C ALA A 58 -2.15 11.35 6.32
N GLN A 59 -2.63 12.38 5.62
CA GLN A 59 -3.43 12.28 4.39
C GLN A 59 -2.66 11.73 3.18
N GLU A 60 -1.36 12.03 3.04
CA GLU A 60 -0.50 11.60 1.91
C GLU A 60 -0.09 10.12 2.03
N LEU A 61 0.06 9.62 3.26
CA LEU A 61 0.26 8.19 3.53
C LEU A 61 -0.94 7.34 3.09
N LEU A 62 -2.15 7.91 3.10
CA LEU A 62 -3.40 7.22 2.75
C LEU A 62 -3.79 7.42 1.28
N GLY A 63 -3.45 8.55 0.67
CA GLY A 63 -3.81 8.90 -0.71
C GLY A 63 -3.23 7.96 -1.78
N GLY A 64 -2.11 7.29 -1.50
CA GLY A 64 -1.49 6.31 -2.41
C GLY A 64 -2.04 4.89 -2.33
N ILE A 65 -2.92 4.59 -1.37
CA ILE A 65 -3.48 3.24 -1.15
C ILE A 65 -4.82 3.08 -1.89
N LEU A 66 -5.51 4.19 -2.19
CA LEU A 66 -6.80 4.17 -2.86
C LEU A 66 -6.60 4.09 -4.38
N PRO A 67 -7.29 3.18 -5.10
CA PRO A 67 -7.29 3.20 -6.56
C PRO A 67 -7.84 4.55 -7.04
N GLN A 68 -7.07 5.25 -7.88
CA GLN A 68 -7.53 6.46 -8.56
C GLN A 68 -8.62 6.05 -9.56
N GLY A 69 -9.87 6.33 -9.20
CA GLY A 69 -11.04 5.65 -9.75
C GLY A 69 -11.45 6.12 -11.15
N VAL A 70 -11.69 5.13 -12.01
CA VAL A 70 -12.67 5.23 -13.10
C VAL A 70 -14.02 5.62 -12.48
N GLN A 71 -14.80 6.51 -13.10
CA GLN A 71 -16.10 6.96 -12.55
C GLN A 71 -17.07 5.80 -12.25
N THR A 72 -16.96 4.71 -13.01
CA THR A 72 -17.74 3.47 -12.82
C THR A 72 -16.81 2.26 -12.87
N LEU A 73 -17.14 1.22 -12.11
CA LEU A 73 -16.37 -0.02 -12.14
C LEU A 73 -16.50 -0.67 -13.54
N PRO A 74 -15.40 -1.14 -14.14
CA PRO A 74 -15.43 -1.70 -15.48
C PRO A 74 -16.21 -3.00 -15.50
N ARG A 75 -17.00 -3.21 -16.56
CA ARG A 75 -17.97 -4.31 -16.66
C ARG A 75 -18.02 -4.87 -18.06
N GLY A 76 -18.39 -6.14 -18.16
CA GLY A 76 -18.55 -6.85 -19.42
C GLY A 76 -17.55 -7.99 -19.60
N ARG A 77 -17.76 -8.73 -20.68
CA ARG A 77 -16.89 -9.83 -21.12
C ARG A 77 -16.05 -9.34 -22.28
N PHE A 78 -14.73 -9.43 -22.14
CA PHE A 78 -13.78 -8.98 -23.13
C PHE A 78 -12.87 -10.13 -23.57
N GLU A 79 -12.60 -10.19 -24.86
CA GLU A 79 -11.60 -11.09 -25.44
C GLU A 79 -10.53 -10.26 -26.12
N CYS A 80 -9.27 -10.56 -25.78
CA CYS A 80 -8.08 -9.88 -26.26
C CYS A 80 -7.19 -10.91 -26.98
N PRO A 81 -7.41 -11.15 -28.29
CA PRO A 81 -6.59 -12.07 -29.08
C PRO A 81 -5.13 -11.61 -29.17
N TYR A 82 -4.22 -12.56 -29.39
CA TYR A 82 -2.79 -12.26 -29.49
C TYR A 82 -2.53 -11.33 -30.69
N ASN A 83 -1.76 -10.26 -30.47
CA ASN A 83 -1.50 -9.19 -31.46
C ASN A 83 -2.76 -8.49 -32.01
N SER A 84 -3.83 -8.44 -31.22
CA SER A 84 -5.06 -7.70 -31.54
C SER A 84 -5.52 -6.84 -30.37
N GLY A 85 -6.48 -5.95 -30.63
CA GLY A 85 -7.14 -5.19 -29.56
C GLY A 85 -8.16 -6.05 -28.80
N CYS A 86 -8.48 -5.65 -27.57
CA CYS A 86 -9.61 -6.25 -26.85
C CYS A 86 -10.93 -5.82 -27.45
N THR A 87 -11.84 -6.77 -27.58
CA THR A 87 -13.22 -6.53 -28.00
C THR A 87 -14.17 -7.00 -26.92
N GLN A 88 -15.26 -6.26 -26.71
CA GLN A 88 -16.33 -6.70 -25.82
C GLN A 88 -17.18 -7.73 -26.54
N VAL A 89 -17.22 -8.95 -26.01
CA VAL A 89 -17.96 -10.10 -26.58
C VAL A 89 -19.25 -10.40 -25.83
N GLY A 90 -19.49 -9.74 -24.69
CA GLY A 90 -20.72 -9.92 -23.92
C GLY A 90 -20.90 -8.89 -22.80
N SER A 91 -22.10 -8.89 -22.23
CA SER A 91 -22.43 -8.13 -21.02
C SER A 91 -22.15 -8.96 -19.77
N SER A 92 -21.81 -8.27 -18.69
CA SER A 92 -21.68 -8.80 -17.33
C SER A 92 -21.77 -7.63 -16.35
N ASN A 93 -22.23 -7.89 -15.13
CA ASN A 93 -22.16 -6.90 -14.04
C ASN A 93 -20.77 -6.81 -13.41
N ASP A 94 -19.88 -7.72 -13.82
CA ASP A 94 -18.50 -7.88 -13.39
C ASP A 94 -17.55 -7.67 -14.58
N LEU A 95 -16.25 -7.59 -14.29
CA LEU A 95 -15.22 -7.60 -15.32
C LEU A 95 -14.75 -9.04 -15.57
N GLU A 96 -14.98 -9.54 -16.78
CA GLU A 96 -14.40 -10.79 -17.25
C GLU A 96 -13.51 -10.49 -18.47
N MET A 97 -12.19 -10.63 -18.33
CA MET A 97 -11.26 -10.43 -19.42
C MET A 97 -10.52 -11.71 -19.73
N ARG A 98 -10.55 -12.12 -20.99
CA ARG A 98 -9.76 -13.23 -21.53
C ARG A 98 -8.68 -12.67 -22.43
N PHE A 99 -7.44 -13.11 -22.27
CA PHE A 99 -6.33 -12.66 -23.11
C PHE A 99 -5.52 -13.85 -23.64
N GLN A 100 -5.24 -13.84 -24.93
CA GLN A 100 -4.57 -14.93 -25.62
C GLN A 100 -3.06 -14.70 -25.67
N LYS A 101 -2.30 -15.74 -25.36
CA LYS A 101 -0.84 -15.76 -25.48
C LYS A 101 -0.41 -16.12 -26.91
N ALA A 102 0.87 -15.89 -27.21
CA ALA A 102 1.50 -16.26 -28.47
C ALA A 102 1.40 -17.76 -28.81
N ASP A 103 1.31 -18.62 -27.79
CA ASP A 103 1.14 -20.07 -27.93
C ASP A 103 -0.32 -20.49 -28.23
N GLY A 104 -1.24 -19.53 -28.38
CA GLY A 104 -2.65 -19.76 -28.67
C GLY A 104 -3.52 -20.04 -27.44
N THR A 105 -2.93 -20.25 -26.26
CA THR A 105 -3.68 -20.49 -25.01
C THR A 105 -4.22 -19.20 -24.40
N TRP A 106 -5.32 -19.31 -23.66
CA TRP A 106 -6.02 -18.18 -23.05
C TRP A 106 -5.76 -18.11 -21.55
N ASN A 107 -5.74 -16.89 -21.02
CA ASN A 107 -5.76 -16.61 -19.60
C ASN A 107 -7.02 -15.79 -19.27
N LYS A 108 -7.52 -15.88 -18.04
CA LYS A 108 -8.68 -15.13 -17.55
C LYS A 108 -8.32 -14.28 -16.35
N LEU A 109 -8.67 -13.00 -16.43
CA LEU A 109 -8.79 -12.08 -15.30
C LEU A 109 -10.28 -11.89 -15.00
N PHE A 110 -10.65 -12.03 -13.74
CA PHE A 110 -12.01 -11.83 -13.26
C PHE A 110 -12.01 -10.86 -12.08
N ALA A 111 -12.86 -9.84 -12.13
CA ALA A 111 -13.15 -8.99 -10.99
C ALA A 111 -14.66 -8.96 -10.76
N ASP A 112 -15.06 -9.62 -9.68
CA ASP A 112 -16.40 -9.65 -9.10
C ASP A 112 -16.55 -8.46 -8.15
N TRP A 113 -17.33 -7.48 -8.55
CA TRP A 113 -17.44 -6.21 -7.83
C TRP A 113 -18.38 -6.26 -6.64
N ASP A 114 -19.25 -7.27 -6.57
CA ASP A 114 -20.25 -7.42 -5.52
C ASP A 114 -20.07 -8.70 -4.68
N TYR A 115 -19.01 -9.47 -4.93
CA TYR A 115 -18.69 -10.72 -4.24
C TYR A 115 -19.70 -11.85 -4.48
N SER A 116 -20.62 -11.71 -5.43
CA SER A 116 -21.68 -12.69 -5.69
C SER A 116 -21.16 -14.08 -6.12
N SER A 117 -19.97 -14.15 -6.71
CA SER A 117 -19.35 -15.41 -7.14
C SER A 117 -18.79 -16.26 -6.00
N LYS A 118 -18.58 -15.68 -4.81
CA LYS A 118 -17.95 -16.34 -3.65
C LYS A 118 -18.85 -16.40 -2.42
N GLY A 119 -19.98 -15.70 -2.40
CA GLY A 119 -20.91 -15.73 -1.29
C GLY A 119 -22.07 -14.77 -1.44
N ALA A 120 -22.56 -14.24 -0.31
CA ALA A 120 -23.61 -13.24 -0.32
C ALA A 120 -23.11 -11.96 -1.03
N SER A 121 -23.90 -11.52 -2.02
CA SER A 121 -23.66 -10.27 -2.74
C SER A 121 -23.66 -9.07 -1.78
N SER A 122 -22.79 -8.11 -2.07
CA SER A 122 -22.53 -6.89 -1.32
C SER A 122 -22.59 -5.71 -2.27
N PRO A 123 -23.38 -4.67 -1.99
CA PRO A 123 -23.60 -3.59 -2.94
C PRO A 123 -22.32 -2.78 -3.21
N THR A 124 -22.21 -2.23 -4.41
CA THR A 124 -21.30 -1.11 -4.66
C THR A 124 -21.90 0.18 -4.11
N VAL A 125 -21.05 1.17 -3.85
CA VAL A 125 -21.47 2.50 -3.41
C VAL A 125 -20.75 3.56 -4.24
N TYR A 126 -21.29 4.78 -4.25
CA TYR A 126 -20.61 5.92 -4.83
C TYR A 126 -19.92 6.73 -3.73
N VAL A 127 -18.61 6.90 -3.89
CA VAL A 127 -17.76 7.72 -3.02
C VAL A 127 -17.40 9.03 -3.70
N HIS A 128 -17.06 10.05 -2.91
CA HIS A 128 -16.50 11.31 -3.41
C HIS A 128 -15.44 11.86 -2.45
N ASN A 129 -14.58 12.74 -2.96
CA ASN A 129 -13.64 13.46 -2.11
C ASN A 129 -14.43 14.42 -1.20
N PRO A 130 -14.06 14.56 0.09
CA PRO A 130 -14.63 15.58 0.97
C PRO A 130 -14.74 16.99 0.37
N SER A 131 -13.82 17.39 -0.51
CA SER A 131 -13.87 18.71 -1.18
C SER A 131 -14.99 18.84 -2.23
N ASP A 132 -15.48 17.72 -2.78
CA ASP A 132 -16.61 17.68 -3.71
C ASP A 132 -17.94 17.69 -2.95
N THR A 133 -18.30 18.87 -2.45
CA THR A 133 -19.51 19.06 -1.63
C THR A 133 -20.82 18.89 -2.39
N GLN A 134 -20.77 18.86 -3.73
CA GLN A 134 -21.94 18.72 -4.60
C GLN A 134 -22.08 17.32 -5.22
N GLY A 135 -21.06 16.46 -5.08
CA GLY A 135 -21.06 15.13 -5.68
C GLY A 135 -20.95 15.15 -7.20
N GLN A 136 -20.20 16.08 -7.77
CA GLN A 136 -19.96 16.16 -9.22
C GLN A 136 -19.01 15.05 -9.70
N TYR A 137 -18.13 14.56 -8.83
CA TYR A 137 -17.06 13.61 -9.11
C TYR A 137 -17.23 12.35 -8.26
N LEU A 138 -18.31 11.61 -8.55
CA LEU A 138 -18.57 10.33 -7.92
C LEU A 138 -17.71 9.22 -8.53
N GLN A 139 -17.23 8.32 -7.67
CA GLN A 139 -16.54 7.10 -8.06
C GLN A 139 -17.29 5.91 -7.48
N GLU A 140 -17.62 4.95 -8.32
CA GLU A 140 -18.19 3.68 -7.83
C GLU A 140 -17.10 2.83 -7.17
N MET A 141 -17.36 2.35 -5.96
CA MET A 141 -16.45 1.51 -5.18
C MET A 141 -17.19 0.29 -4.60
N PRO A 142 -16.54 -0.88 -4.55
CA PRO A 142 -17.13 -2.04 -3.89
C PRO A 142 -17.15 -1.87 -2.37
N THR A 143 -18.13 -2.50 -1.71
CA THR A 143 -18.08 -2.74 -0.24
C THR A 143 -17.46 -4.10 0.07
N LYS A 144 -17.55 -5.04 -0.88
CA LYS A 144 -16.83 -6.31 -0.89
C LYS A 144 -16.64 -6.73 -2.33
N ALA A 145 -15.44 -7.16 -2.70
CA ALA A 145 -15.11 -7.58 -4.06
C ALA A 145 -14.16 -8.77 -4.03
N PHE A 146 -14.16 -9.53 -5.12
CA PHE A 146 -13.28 -10.67 -5.33
C PHE A 146 -12.61 -10.56 -6.69
N GLY A 147 -11.29 -10.72 -6.72
CA GLY A 147 -10.52 -10.81 -7.96
C GLY A 147 -9.89 -12.19 -8.09
N SER A 148 -9.82 -12.72 -9.31
CA SER A 148 -9.01 -13.90 -9.61
C SER A 148 -8.28 -13.81 -10.95
N LEU A 149 -7.12 -14.45 -10.98
CA LEU A 149 -6.32 -14.71 -12.18
C LEU A 149 -6.24 -16.22 -12.38
N ASP A 150 -6.60 -16.66 -13.58
CA ASP A 150 -6.55 -18.05 -14.04
C ASP A 150 -5.74 -18.11 -15.33
N LEU A 151 -4.49 -18.55 -15.24
CA LEU A 151 -3.61 -18.74 -16.37
C LEU A 151 -3.95 -20.09 -17.01
N LYS A 152 -4.09 -20.12 -18.33
CA LYS A 152 -4.53 -21.29 -19.13
C LYS A 152 -6.02 -21.62 -19.03
N GLU A 153 -6.80 -20.93 -18.20
CA GLU A 153 -8.24 -21.17 -18.01
C GLU A 153 -8.54 -22.63 -17.60
N ASP A 154 -7.67 -23.23 -16.79
CA ASP A 154 -7.82 -24.61 -16.33
C ASP A 154 -8.52 -24.71 -14.96
N GLY A 155 -8.90 -23.55 -14.38
CA GLY A 155 -9.61 -23.46 -13.12
C GLY A 155 -8.70 -23.53 -11.88
N THR A 156 -7.38 -23.67 -12.02
CA THR A 156 -6.45 -23.80 -10.89
C THR A 156 -6.18 -22.50 -10.14
N LYS A 157 -6.57 -21.36 -10.72
CA LYS A 157 -6.49 -20.00 -10.15
C LYS A 157 -5.15 -19.68 -9.49
N GLU A 158 -4.26 -19.12 -10.27
CA GLU A 158 -2.94 -18.69 -9.86
C GLU A 158 -3.01 -17.48 -8.93
N GLY A 159 -4.04 -16.65 -8.99
CA GLY A 159 -4.18 -15.53 -8.08
C GLY A 159 -5.59 -15.35 -7.59
N GLU A 160 -5.75 -15.00 -6.33
CA GLU A 160 -7.02 -14.55 -5.77
C GLU A 160 -6.79 -13.38 -4.81
N ALA A 161 -7.71 -12.42 -4.80
CA ALA A 161 -7.74 -11.33 -3.84
C ALA A 161 -9.18 -11.08 -3.39
N THR A 162 -9.37 -10.86 -2.09
CA THR A 162 -10.65 -10.41 -1.52
C THR A 162 -10.44 -9.05 -0.89
N PHE A 163 -11.25 -8.09 -1.33
CA PHE A 163 -11.32 -6.75 -0.81
C PHE A 163 -12.60 -6.57 -0.01
N GLN A 164 -12.53 -5.85 1.10
CA GLN A 164 -13.70 -5.41 1.85
C GLN A 164 -13.48 -4.00 2.38
N ALA A 165 -14.50 -3.16 2.30
CA ALA A 165 -14.46 -1.81 2.85
C ALA A 165 -15.80 -1.38 3.43
N THR A 166 -15.72 -0.57 4.48
CA THR A 166 -16.83 0.23 5.00
C THR A 166 -16.54 1.68 4.71
N TRP A 167 -17.42 2.33 3.94
CA TRP A 167 -17.26 3.73 3.54
C TRP A 167 -17.98 4.67 4.50
N ARG A 168 -17.41 5.84 4.77
CA ARG A 168 -18.03 6.83 5.67
C ARG A 168 -19.16 7.56 4.95
N PRO A 169 -20.39 7.64 5.49
CA PRO A 169 -21.45 8.43 4.89
C PRO A 169 -21.07 9.91 4.77
N SER A 170 -21.43 10.52 3.64
CA SER A 170 -21.25 11.95 3.42
C SER A 170 -22.35 12.75 4.11
N THR A 171 -21.98 13.85 4.78
CA THR A 171 -22.96 14.80 5.33
C THR A 171 -23.40 15.86 4.31
N CYS A 172 -22.70 15.98 3.17
CA CYS A 172 -23.05 16.95 2.12
C CYS A 172 -23.92 16.34 1.03
N VAL A 173 -23.66 15.09 0.65
CA VAL A 173 -24.28 14.44 -0.51
C VAL A 173 -25.08 13.23 -0.05
N SER A 174 -26.41 13.37 -0.06
CA SER A 174 -27.32 12.34 0.45
C SER A 174 -27.17 11.01 -0.30
N GLY A 175 -27.08 9.90 0.46
CA GLY A 175 -26.93 8.56 -0.10
C GLY A 175 -25.61 8.32 -0.82
N LYS A 176 -24.57 9.10 -0.51
CA LYS A 176 -23.20 8.95 -1.00
C LYS A 176 -22.23 8.89 0.18
N TYR A 177 -21.01 8.46 -0.11
CA TYR A 177 -19.98 8.21 0.89
C TYR A 177 -18.72 9.01 0.57
N LEU A 178 -17.82 9.11 1.54
CA LEU A 178 -16.51 9.72 1.36
C LEU A 178 -15.52 8.67 0.86
N THR A 179 -14.50 9.11 0.12
CA THR A 179 -13.31 8.30 -0.22
C THR A 179 -12.49 7.91 1.00
N GLU A 180 -12.79 8.48 2.18
CA GLU A 180 -12.28 8.03 3.48
C GLU A 180 -12.99 6.74 3.92
N PRO A 181 -12.31 5.58 3.94
CA PRO A 181 -12.89 4.34 4.45
C PRO A 181 -12.86 4.36 5.98
N GLY A 182 -13.95 3.96 6.64
CA GLY A 182 -13.93 3.65 8.08
C GLY A 182 -13.10 2.39 8.37
N ASN A 183 -13.22 1.38 7.52
CA ASN A 183 -12.37 0.20 7.52
C ASN A 183 -12.14 -0.28 6.09
N LEU A 184 -10.95 -0.80 5.81
CA LEU A 184 -10.59 -1.46 4.57
C LEU A 184 -9.76 -2.68 4.93
N SER A 185 -10.02 -3.81 4.27
CA SER A 185 -9.18 -4.99 4.34
C SER A 185 -8.96 -5.61 2.97
N LEU A 186 -7.76 -6.17 2.79
CA LEU A 186 -7.35 -6.90 1.60
C LEU A 186 -6.60 -8.15 2.03
N THR A 187 -6.97 -9.28 1.45
CA THR A 187 -6.26 -10.55 1.59
C THR A 187 -6.11 -11.17 0.22
N GLY A 188 -5.04 -11.90 -0.03
CA GLY A 188 -4.88 -12.57 -1.31
C GLY A 188 -3.58 -13.34 -1.44
N PHE A 189 -3.42 -13.99 -2.58
CA PHE A 189 -2.19 -14.67 -2.94
C PHE A 189 -1.98 -14.62 -4.45
N LEU A 190 -0.74 -14.85 -4.85
CA LEU A 190 -0.36 -15.17 -6.22
C LEU A 190 0.57 -16.39 -6.18
N GLN A 191 0.28 -17.40 -6.98
CA GLN A 191 1.06 -18.61 -7.17
C GLN A 191 2.15 -18.35 -8.21
N ARG A 192 3.21 -19.15 -8.15
CA ARG A 192 4.18 -19.23 -9.22
C ARG A 192 3.53 -19.84 -10.47
N PRO A 193 3.95 -19.43 -11.67
CA PRO A 193 3.71 -20.21 -12.87
C PRO A 193 4.10 -21.69 -12.61
N VAL A 194 3.31 -22.62 -13.16
CA VAL A 194 3.48 -24.09 -13.03
C VAL A 194 3.27 -24.69 -11.63
N GLY A 195 2.62 -23.98 -10.70
CA GLY A 195 2.10 -24.57 -9.45
C GLY A 195 3.16 -24.92 -8.42
N THR A 196 4.36 -24.33 -8.51
CA THR A 196 5.51 -24.64 -7.64
C THR A 196 5.50 -23.93 -6.29
N GLY A 197 4.33 -23.43 -5.86
CA GLY A 197 4.13 -22.73 -4.58
C GLY A 197 3.68 -21.28 -4.74
N ARG A 198 3.55 -20.56 -3.61
CA ARG A 198 3.19 -19.13 -3.60
C ARG A 198 4.37 -18.28 -4.07
N LEU A 199 4.06 -17.20 -4.79
CA LEU A 199 4.96 -16.10 -5.12
C LEU A 199 4.71 -14.92 -4.17
N VAL A 200 3.45 -14.56 -4.00
CA VAL A 200 2.98 -13.54 -3.07
C VAL A 200 1.95 -14.16 -2.14
N ASP A 201 2.06 -13.84 -0.86
CA ASP A 201 1.05 -14.15 0.13
C ASP A 201 0.74 -12.89 0.93
N LEU A 202 -0.51 -12.46 0.90
CA LEU A 202 -1.03 -11.35 1.70
C LEU A 202 -2.11 -11.88 2.65
N PRO A 203 -1.73 -12.47 3.81
CA PRO A 203 -2.70 -12.92 4.80
C PRO A 203 -3.58 -11.79 5.33
N SER A 204 -3.04 -10.57 5.44
CA SER A 204 -3.80 -9.42 5.91
C SER A 204 -3.15 -8.11 5.52
N LEU A 205 -3.93 -7.21 4.94
CA LEU A 205 -3.71 -5.77 4.93
C LEU A 205 -4.99 -5.13 5.44
N SER A 206 -4.90 -4.23 6.41
CA SER A 206 -6.07 -3.52 6.92
C SER A 206 -5.76 -2.08 7.27
N LEU A 207 -6.71 -1.19 6.97
CA LEU A 207 -6.71 0.20 7.34
C LEU A 207 -7.99 0.46 8.15
N THR A 208 -7.86 1.13 9.29
CA THR A 208 -8.98 1.57 10.12
C THR A 208 -8.86 3.06 10.36
N THR A 209 -9.95 3.79 10.14
CA THR A 209 -10.06 5.22 10.46
C THR A 209 -11.25 5.47 11.37
N SER A 210 -11.02 6.24 12.42
CA SER A 210 -12.02 6.60 13.42
C SER A 210 -11.74 8.00 13.95
N ALA A 211 -12.65 8.54 14.76
CA ALA A 211 -12.50 9.88 15.33
C ALA A 211 -11.30 9.99 16.30
N SER A 212 -10.78 8.86 16.80
CA SER A 212 -9.70 8.84 17.78
C SER A 212 -8.44 8.10 17.33
N GLN A 213 -8.49 7.41 16.18
CA GLN A 213 -7.42 6.53 15.76
C GLN A 213 -7.39 6.30 14.25
N LEU A 214 -6.17 6.32 13.70
CA LEU A 214 -5.81 5.80 12.39
C LEU A 214 -4.87 4.61 12.58
N LYS A 215 -5.16 3.49 11.92
CA LYS A 215 -4.37 2.27 12.08
C LYS A 215 -4.21 1.52 10.78
N LEU A 216 -2.96 1.30 10.38
CA LEU A 216 -2.57 0.42 9.29
C LEU A 216 -1.94 -0.84 9.89
N VAL A 217 -2.36 -2.02 9.44
CA VAL A 217 -1.77 -3.31 9.81
C VAL A 217 -1.53 -4.11 8.55
N TRP A 218 -0.36 -4.76 8.44
CA TRP A 218 -0.05 -5.63 7.32
C TRP A 218 0.70 -6.88 7.74
N ASN A 219 0.59 -7.89 6.91
CA ASN A 219 1.36 -9.11 6.89
C ASN A 219 1.45 -9.56 5.44
N LEU A 220 2.66 -9.56 4.89
CA LEU A 220 2.97 -9.82 3.49
C LEU A 220 4.21 -10.71 3.43
N SER A 221 4.17 -11.71 2.56
CA SER A 221 5.32 -12.54 2.22
C SER A 221 5.54 -12.55 0.72
N LEU A 222 6.79 -12.30 0.31
CA LEU A 222 7.30 -12.56 -1.03
C LEU A 222 8.20 -13.78 -0.95
N LEU A 223 7.79 -14.85 -1.62
CA LEU A 223 8.48 -16.12 -1.53
C LEU A 223 9.47 -16.25 -2.69
N THR A 224 10.54 -17.02 -2.49
CA THR A 224 11.34 -17.60 -3.60
C THR A 224 11.07 -19.10 -3.74
N GLN A 225 11.66 -19.78 -4.73
CA GLN A 225 11.43 -21.22 -4.97
C GLN A 225 11.40 -22.03 -3.66
N GLY A 226 10.33 -22.81 -3.44
CA GLY A 226 10.06 -23.49 -2.18
C GLY A 226 9.12 -22.70 -1.25
N ASN A 227 9.13 -23.05 0.05
CA ASN A 227 8.32 -22.39 1.10
C ASN A 227 9.09 -21.31 1.88
N ASP A 228 10.34 -21.03 1.51
CA ASP A 228 11.15 -20.02 2.19
C ASP A 228 10.81 -18.62 1.68
N ALA A 229 10.36 -17.74 2.58
CA ALA A 229 10.17 -16.33 2.28
C ALA A 229 11.52 -15.66 2.04
N ASP A 230 11.70 -15.00 0.89
CA ASP A 230 12.87 -14.15 0.66
C ASP A 230 12.64 -12.75 1.22
N LEU A 231 11.36 -12.38 1.38
CA LEU A 231 10.92 -11.25 2.17
C LEU A 231 9.64 -11.62 2.92
N HIS A 232 9.61 -11.37 4.21
CA HIS A 232 8.42 -11.35 5.03
C HIS A 232 8.38 -10.02 5.76
N THR A 233 7.27 -9.29 5.64
CA THR A 233 7.06 -8.07 6.40
C THR A 233 5.72 -8.12 7.10
N LYS A 234 5.73 -7.74 8.37
CA LYS A 234 4.53 -7.54 9.16
C LYS A 234 4.72 -6.35 10.07
N GLY A 235 3.64 -5.65 10.33
CA GLY A 235 3.72 -4.52 11.22
C GLY A 235 2.42 -3.80 11.36
N PHE A 236 2.48 -2.75 12.17
CA PHE A 236 1.42 -1.77 12.25
C PHE A 236 1.99 -0.37 12.44
N ILE A 237 1.22 0.59 11.97
CA ILE A 237 1.37 2.01 12.29
C ILE A 237 0.04 2.43 12.89
N GLN A 238 0.08 2.94 14.12
CA GLN A 238 -1.08 3.46 14.82
C GLN A 238 -0.83 4.90 15.21
N ILE A 239 -1.76 5.77 14.87
CA ILE A 239 -1.78 7.17 15.29
C ILE A 239 -3.06 7.36 16.08
N ASN A 240 -2.95 7.79 17.33
CA ASN A 240 -4.07 8.20 18.14
C ASN A 240 -4.15 9.72 18.14
N GLY A 241 -5.36 10.22 18.37
CA GLY A 241 -5.61 11.64 18.37
C GLY A 241 -7.08 11.92 18.59
N SER A 242 -7.52 13.05 18.08
CA SER A 242 -8.93 13.42 18.07
C SER A 242 -9.27 14.12 16.77
N SER A 243 -10.45 13.84 16.23
CA SER A 243 -10.96 14.50 15.04
C SER A 243 -12.18 15.34 15.37
N THR A 244 -12.23 16.52 14.77
CA THR A 244 -13.49 17.25 14.60
C THR A 244 -13.95 17.05 13.15
N PRO A 245 -15.25 16.77 12.89
CA PRO A 245 -15.72 16.60 11.53
C PRO A 245 -15.33 17.80 10.64
N GLY A 246 -14.61 17.49 9.56
CA GLY A 246 -14.28 18.41 8.48
C GLY A 246 -15.41 18.51 7.46
N THR A 247 -15.04 18.88 6.25
CA THR A 247 -15.95 18.99 5.11
C THR A 247 -16.63 17.65 4.86
N CYS A 248 -17.95 17.70 4.67
CA CYS A 248 -18.79 16.52 4.44
C CYS A 248 -18.70 15.40 5.49
N GLY A 249 -18.23 15.72 6.70
CA GLY A 249 -18.07 14.75 7.79
C GLY A 249 -16.76 13.97 7.75
N SER A 250 -15.77 14.41 6.94
CA SER A 250 -14.42 13.84 6.91
C SER A 250 -13.77 13.89 8.29
N LEU A 251 -13.17 12.78 8.73
CA LEU A 251 -12.41 12.76 9.99
C LEU A 251 -10.92 13.02 9.76
N LEU A 252 -10.42 12.80 8.55
CA LEU A 252 -9.00 12.97 8.22
C LEU A 252 -8.60 14.43 7.98
N GLU A 253 -9.54 15.30 7.61
CA GLU A 253 -9.23 16.72 7.32
C GLU A 253 -8.74 17.49 8.55
N LYS A 254 -9.29 17.18 9.73
CA LYS A 254 -9.01 17.86 10.99
C LYS A 254 -8.66 16.86 12.11
N PHE A 255 -7.95 15.80 11.73
CA PHE A 255 -7.43 14.85 12.71
C PHE A 255 -6.22 15.48 13.39
N ASN A 256 -6.35 15.77 14.68
CA ASN A 256 -5.26 16.27 15.51
C ASN A 256 -4.54 15.08 16.15
N ALA A 257 -3.34 14.79 15.68
CA ALA A 257 -2.53 13.67 16.19
C ALA A 257 -1.94 14.00 17.55
N SER A 258 -1.96 13.04 18.49
CA SER A 258 -1.42 13.26 19.84
C SER A 258 -0.39 12.21 20.27
N SER A 259 -0.50 10.99 19.75
CA SER A 259 0.37 9.88 20.12
C SER A 259 0.30 8.79 19.07
N GLY A 260 1.10 7.75 19.22
CA GLY A 260 1.13 6.66 18.27
C GLY A 260 2.10 5.57 18.63
N GLU A 261 2.11 4.54 17.81
CA GLU A 261 3.00 3.41 17.96
C GLU A 261 3.30 2.81 16.59
N VAL A 262 4.56 2.46 16.38
CA VAL A 262 5.07 1.83 15.17
C VAL A 262 5.77 0.55 15.58
N ASP A 263 5.42 -0.57 14.97
CA ASP A 263 6.15 -1.84 15.05
C ASP A 263 6.21 -2.45 13.67
N VAL A 264 7.40 -2.51 13.09
CA VAL A 264 7.64 -3.03 11.75
C VAL A 264 8.71 -4.10 11.84
N LYS A 265 8.41 -5.27 11.28
CA LYS A 265 9.32 -6.39 11.13
C LYS A 265 9.55 -6.65 9.65
N LEU A 266 10.79 -6.91 9.31
CA LEU A 266 11.25 -7.25 7.97
C LEU A 266 12.24 -8.41 8.10
N ASP A 267 11.82 -9.58 7.66
CA ASP A 267 12.64 -10.78 7.65
C ASP A 267 12.95 -11.13 6.19
N THR A 268 14.20 -11.45 5.90
CA THR A 268 14.64 -12.04 4.63
C THR A 268 15.22 -13.41 4.92
N ARG A 269 15.69 -14.12 3.89
CA ARG A 269 16.33 -15.44 4.10
C ARG A 269 17.49 -15.39 5.11
N ASN A 270 18.27 -14.31 5.13
CA ASN A 270 19.52 -14.23 5.90
C ASN A 270 19.58 -13.08 6.90
N HIS A 271 18.63 -12.15 6.83
CA HIS A 271 18.65 -10.93 7.62
C HIS A 271 17.30 -10.69 8.27
N ALA A 272 17.29 -10.15 9.48
CA ALA A 272 16.09 -9.76 10.20
C ALA A 272 16.24 -8.33 10.71
N ALA A 273 15.23 -7.51 10.47
CA ALA A 273 15.14 -6.15 10.97
C ALA A 273 13.82 -5.92 11.71
N ARG A 274 13.89 -5.16 12.80
CA ARG A 274 12.69 -4.68 13.52
C ARG A 274 12.88 -3.24 13.94
N LEU A 275 11.94 -2.40 13.54
CA LEU A 275 11.80 -1.02 14.01
C LEU A 275 10.61 -0.94 14.95
N TYR A 276 10.80 -0.36 16.12
CA TYR A 276 9.73 -0.09 17.06
C TYR A 276 9.93 1.26 17.71
N PHE A 277 8.85 2.00 17.95
CA PHE A 277 8.86 3.15 18.83
C PHE A 277 7.45 3.60 19.20
N LYS A 278 7.35 4.33 20.32
CA LYS A 278 6.13 5.04 20.72
C LYS A 278 6.28 6.52 20.44
N ILE A 279 5.22 7.10 19.88
CA ILE A 279 5.05 8.55 19.78
C ILE A 279 4.23 8.98 20.98
N THR A 280 4.78 9.90 21.77
CA THR A 280 4.15 10.39 23.01
C THR A 280 3.63 11.81 22.90
N ASP A 281 4.10 12.54 21.90
CA ASP A 281 3.63 13.88 21.59
C ASP A 281 3.88 14.18 20.10
N TRP A 282 3.02 15.03 19.53
CA TRP A 282 3.08 15.47 18.14
C TRP A 282 2.79 16.97 18.09
N ASN A 283 3.76 17.76 17.63
CA ASN A 283 3.58 19.19 17.43
C ASN A 283 3.27 19.48 15.96
N GLU A 284 1.99 19.67 15.64
CA GLU A 284 1.53 19.92 14.26
C GLU A 284 2.07 21.23 13.66
N ASN A 285 2.43 22.21 14.49
CA ASN A 285 2.94 23.50 14.01
C ASN A 285 4.39 23.38 13.50
N THR A 286 5.19 22.52 14.12
CA THR A 286 6.61 22.34 13.78
C THR A 286 6.89 21.03 13.05
N GLY A 287 5.95 20.09 13.06
CA GLY A 287 6.16 18.71 12.59
C GLY A 287 7.01 17.85 13.52
N ALA A 288 7.34 18.36 14.73
CA ALA A 288 8.18 17.66 15.69
C ALA A 288 7.43 16.50 16.35
N ILE A 289 8.11 15.36 16.51
CA ILE A 289 7.54 14.14 17.08
C ILE A 289 8.38 13.70 18.27
N THR A 290 7.76 13.59 19.45
CA THR A 290 8.45 13.07 20.64
C THR A 290 8.36 11.55 20.69
N VAL A 291 9.52 10.90 20.62
CA VAL A 291 9.69 9.45 20.55
C VAL A 291 10.21 8.89 21.87
N GLN A 292 9.61 7.79 22.31
CA GLN A 292 10.05 7.01 23.48
C GLN A 292 10.13 5.52 23.17
N ASN A 293 10.97 4.83 23.95
CA ASN A 293 11.17 3.38 23.88
C ASN A 293 11.48 2.88 22.46
N GLY A 294 12.17 3.71 21.66
CA GLY A 294 12.53 3.38 20.30
C GLY A 294 13.66 2.36 20.25
N TYR A 295 13.57 1.41 19.33
CA TYR A 295 14.69 0.56 18.97
C TYR A 295 14.64 0.13 17.51
N LEU A 296 15.84 -0.03 16.95
CA LEU A 296 16.09 -0.66 15.67
C LEU A 296 17.00 -1.87 15.93
N THR A 297 16.51 -3.05 15.64
CA THR A 297 17.31 -4.28 15.66
C THR A 297 17.57 -4.71 14.23
N ILE A 298 18.83 -4.96 13.87
CA ILE A 298 19.24 -5.56 12.59
C ILE A 298 20.18 -6.72 12.92
N ASP A 299 19.83 -7.93 12.53
CA ASP A 299 20.62 -9.16 12.73
C ASP A 299 21.11 -9.35 14.18
N GLY A 300 20.20 -9.08 15.13
CA GLY A 300 20.47 -9.17 16.57
C GLY A 300 21.24 -7.98 17.17
N LYS A 301 21.76 -7.07 16.34
CA LYS A 301 22.37 -5.81 16.81
C LYS A 301 21.27 -4.78 17.04
N THR A 302 21.23 -4.20 18.23
CA THR A 302 20.18 -3.26 18.61
C THR A 302 20.75 -1.89 18.91
N VAL A 303 20.11 -0.86 18.34
CA VAL A 303 20.25 0.54 18.72
C VAL A 303 18.94 0.97 19.35
N THR A 304 19.00 1.60 20.51
CA THR A 304 17.82 2.20 21.14
C THR A 304 17.82 3.71 20.88
N PHE A 305 16.65 4.33 20.83
CA PHE A 305 16.53 5.76 20.60
C PHE A 305 15.33 6.38 21.31
N ALA A 306 15.50 7.63 21.73
CA ALA A 306 14.47 8.45 22.34
C ALA A 306 14.83 9.93 22.19
N GLY A 307 13.82 10.81 22.28
CA GLY A 307 13.99 12.25 22.11
C GLY A 307 13.00 12.81 21.13
N VAL A 308 13.32 13.95 20.51
CA VAL A 308 12.46 14.62 19.53
C VAL A 308 13.04 14.39 18.14
N LEU A 309 12.20 13.88 17.23
CA LEU A 309 12.49 13.87 15.80
C LEU A 309 11.95 15.18 15.22
N ASP A 310 12.86 16.11 14.96
CA ASP A 310 12.64 17.43 14.38
C ASP A 310 13.82 17.85 13.50
N ASP A 311 13.72 19.01 12.84
CA ASP A 311 14.85 19.73 12.22
C ASP A 311 14.80 21.16 12.79
N ALA A 312 15.11 21.29 14.07
CA ALA A 312 15.01 22.54 14.82
C ALA A 312 16.07 23.57 14.37
N ASN A 313 17.23 23.11 13.90
CA ASN A 313 18.29 23.96 13.39
C ASN A 313 18.08 24.38 11.91
N GLY A 314 17.17 23.70 11.21
CA GLY A 314 16.73 24.00 9.85
C GLY A 314 17.79 23.72 8.79
N ASN A 315 18.63 22.70 9.01
CA ASN A 315 19.73 22.33 8.12
C ASN A 315 19.36 21.18 7.15
N CYS A 316 18.08 20.79 7.10
CA CYS A 316 17.55 19.71 6.27
C CYS A 316 18.02 18.29 6.67
N VAL A 317 18.62 18.13 7.85
CA VAL A 317 19.00 16.83 8.42
C VAL A 317 18.31 16.67 9.78
N PRO A 318 17.23 15.88 9.88
CA PRO A 318 16.46 15.81 11.11
C PRO A 318 17.17 14.99 12.20
N GLY A 319 16.83 15.30 13.45
CA GLY A 319 17.07 14.46 14.62
C GLY A 319 18.27 14.87 15.45
N GLU A 320 18.60 16.16 15.52
CA GLU A 320 19.57 16.70 16.46
C GLU A 320 19.13 16.46 17.92
N ASN A 321 17.82 16.42 18.18
CA ASN A 321 17.22 16.18 19.49
C ASN A 321 16.82 14.71 19.71
N LEU A 322 17.15 13.80 18.78
CA LEU A 322 16.89 12.36 18.91
C LEU A 322 18.20 11.64 19.25
N THR A 323 18.30 11.08 20.46
CA THR A 323 19.51 10.38 20.90
C THR A 323 19.46 8.91 20.53
N LEU A 324 20.49 8.43 19.82
CA LEU A 324 20.78 7.02 19.58
C LEU A 324 21.69 6.48 20.70
N THR A 325 21.42 5.28 21.20
CA THR A 325 22.23 4.56 22.20
C THR A 325 22.58 3.17 21.69
N PHE A 326 23.88 2.89 21.54
CA PHE A 326 24.43 1.63 21.03
C PHE A 326 24.75 0.66 22.18
N ALA A 327 24.93 -0.63 21.85
CA ALA A 327 25.19 -1.71 22.83
C ALA A 327 26.41 -1.48 23.76
N GLY A 328 27.36 -0.61 23.38
CA GLY A 328 28.51 -0.21 24.20
C GLY A 328 28.28 1.01 25.10
N GLY A 329 27.05 1.52 25.19
CA GLY A 329 26.71 2.73 25.95
C GLY A 329 27.10 4.04 25.27
N GLN A 330 27.71 3.98 24.09
CA GLN A 330 27.97 5.15 23.25
C GLN A 330 26.65 5.77 22.81
N THR A 331 26.60 7.10 22.81
CA THR A 331 25.43 7.87 22.40
C THR A 331 25.80 8.93 21.38
N MET A 332 24.89 9.22 20.45
CA MET A 332 25.00 10.35 19.53
C MET A 332 23.61 10.77 19.03
N SER A 333 23.47 11.98 18.49
CA SER A 333 22.21 12.38 17.84
C SER A 333 22.00 11.61 16.54
N LEU A 334 20.74 11.43 16.11
CA LEU A 334 20.42 10.85 14.81
C LEU A 334 21.07 11.68 13.70
N GLU A 335 20.97 13.00 13.76
CA GLU A 335 21.62 13.91 12.81
C GLU A 335 23.12 13.62 12.68
N THR A 336 23.84 13.56 13.81
CA THR A 336 25.29 13.28 13.80
C THR A 336 25.59 11.93 13.15
N TYR A 337 24.76 10.92 13.45
CA TYR A 337 24.91 9.60 12.83
C TYR A 337 24.70 9.65 11.32
N LEU A 338 23.66 10.34 10.84
CA LEU A 338 23.35 10.50 9.42
C LEU A 338 24.48 11.20 8.66
N ILE A 339 25.03 12.29 9.21
CA ILE A 339 26.12 13.05 8.59
C ILE A 339 27.40 12.21 8.56
N GLN A 340 27.80 11.63 9.69
CA GLN A 340 29.10 10.97 9.82
C GLN A 340 29.16 9.59 9.17
N ASN A 341 28.02 8.86 9.11
CA ASN A 341 28.01 7.45 8.71
C ASN A 341 27.20 7.19 7.44
N LEU A 342 26.26 8.05 7.09
CA LEU A 342 25.44 7.91 5.87
C LEU A 342 25.66 9.04 4.85
N GLU A 343 26.68 9.88 5.07
CA GLU A 343 27.10 10.95 4.16
C GLU A 343 25.96 11.92 3.79
N VAL A 344 25.00 12.11 4.70
CA VAL A 344 23.95 13.11 4.52
C VAL A 344 24.56 14.49 4.67
N SER A 345 24.36 15.34 3.68
CA SER A 345 24.87 16.72 3.66
C SER A 345 23.80 17.70 4.12
N PRO A 346 24.11 18.58 5.09
CA PRO A 346 23.25 19.73 5.41
C PRO A 346 23.01 20.62 4.19
N CYS A 347 21.85 21.26 4.13
CA CYS A 347 21.49 22.18 3.05
C CYS A 347 22.02 23.61 3.25
N ARG A 348 22.84 23.84 4.28
CA ARG A 348 23.42 25.14 4.64
C ARG A 348 24.94 25.10 4.63
#